data_AF-A0A6P2LRV1-F1
#
_entry.id   AF-A0A6P2LRV1-F1
#
_cell.length_a   1.000
_cell.length_b   1.000
_cell.length_c   1.000
_cell.angle_alpha   90.00
_cell.angle_beta   90.00
_cell.angle_gamma   90.00
#
_symmetry.space_group_name_H-M   'P 1'
#
loop_
_entity.id
_entity.type
_entity.pdbx_description
1 polymer ?
#
loop_
_entity_poly.entity_id
_entity_poly.type
_entity_poly.pdbx_seq_one_letter_code
_entity_poly.pdbx_strand_id
1 'polypeptide(L)'
;MSIIENNEDLGVLRFITAGSVDDGKSTLIGRLLYDSKAVLSDQLSALSRAKNKRTVGDELDLALLTDGLEAEREQGITIDVAYRYFATAKRKFIIADTPGHEQYTRNMVTGASTAHAAIILIDATRVTIENGVADLLPQTKRHSAIVKLLALQHVIVAINKMDLVDYSEARFNEIRDAYVTLAKQLGLSDVRFVPVSALKGDNIVGASERMPWYAGEPLLDVLESLPVETQAHDALRFPVQWVARQDGSSADDFRGYMGRIESGEVKVGDEIVVLPSNRAATVAEIVAPVPGGTASVPHAFAGQTVTIRLAEDVDVSRGDMFVTSGEPVEPAKKLEADLCWFDETPLSPQRKYLLKQTTSTVFAKVGGVKQVLDVHTLSHATDRHELKMNDIGRVALTLQKPIVCDTYDAHPGTGAFVLIDEATHHTVAAGMIRAFSA
;
A
#
# COMPACT_ATOMS: atom_id res chain seq x y z
N MET A 1 33.09 6.74 -28.73
CA MET A 1 32.11 7.71 -28.20
C MET A 1 31.06 6.87 -27.49
N SER A 2 31.32 6.57 -26.21
CA SER A 2 30.49 5.67 -25.40
C SER A 2 29.27 6.44 -24.94
N ILE A 3 28.10 6.06 -25.45
CA ILE A 3 26.82 6.48 -24.90
C ILE A 3 26.69 5.70 -23.58
N ILE A 4 27.10 6.32 -22.48
CA ILE A 4 26.62 5.93 -21.16
C ILE A 4 25.22 6.53 -21.12
N GLU A 5 24.22 5.73 -21.48
CA GLU A 5 22.83 6.04 -21.13
C GLU A 5 22.80 6.15 -19.61
N ASN A 6 22.51 7.36 -19.12
CA ASN A 6 22.04 7.59 -17.76
C ASN A 6 20.75 6.77 -17.59
N ASN A 7 20.89 5.49 -17.27
CA ASN A 7 19.78 4.68 -16.79
C ASN A 7 19.62 5.10 -15.32
N GLU A 8 18.98 6.25 -15.09
CA GLU A 8 18.53 6.63 -13.76
C GLU A 8 17.69 5.46 -13.23
N ASP A 9 18.18 4.77 -12.20
CA ASP A 9 17.40 3.73 -11.54
C ASP A 9 16.21 4.42 -10.88
N LEU A 10 15.08 4.44 -11.58
CA LEU A 10 13.84 5.02 -11.10
C LEU A 10 13.32 4.25 -9.86
N GLY A 11 13.99 3.21 -9.37
CA GLY A 11 13.59 2.45 -8.19
C GLY A 11 12.49 1.43 -8.50
N VAL A 12 11.94 0.78 -7.47
CA VAL A 12 10.90 -0.25 -7.64
C VAL A 12 9.51 0.37 -7.45
N LEU A 13 8.66 0.32 -8.47
CA LEU A 13 7.24 0.71 -8.32
C LEU A 13 6.42 -0.47 -7.78
N ARG A 14 5.73 -0.24 -6.66
CA ARG A 14 4.75 -1.18 -6.11
C ARG A 14 3.35 -0.69 -6.44
N PHE A 15 2.49 -1.53 -6.98
CA PHE A 15 1.10 -1.15 -7.24
C PHE A 15 0.12 -2.29 -6.99
N ILE A 16 -1.14 -1.93 -6.71
CA ILE A 16 -2.25 -2.88 -6.59
C ILE A 16 -3.19 -2.76 -7.78
N THR A 17 -3.90 -3.85 -8.09
CA THR A 17 -5.07 -3.83 -8.98
C THR A 17 -6.34 -4.06 -8.18
N ALA A 18 -7.33 -3.18 -8.34
CA ALA A 18 -8.64 -3.29 -7.71
C ALA A 18 -9.77 -3.07 -8.73
N GLY A 19 -10.92 -3.68 -8.50
CA GLY A 19 -12.00 -3.80 -9.48
C GLY A 19 -12.92 -4.98 -9.15
N SER A 20 -14.08 -5.03 -9.78
CA SER A 20 -15.07 -6.09 -9.63
C SER A 20 -14.57 -7.46 -10.09
N VAL A 21 -15.32 -8.50 -9.72
CA VAL A 21 -15.00 -9.91 -9.98
C VAL A 21 -14.88 -10.21 -11.48
N ASP A 22 -15.47 -9.39 -12.35
CA ASP A 22 -15.43 -9.59 -13.80
C ASP A 22 -14.78 -8.41 -14.56
N ASP A 23 -14.14 -7.47 -13.88
CA ASP A 23 -13.56 -6.28 -14.54
C ASP A 23 -12.27 -6.61 -15.32
N GLY A 24 -11.81 -7.87 -15.28
CA GLY A 24 -10.68 -8.36 -16.07
C GLY A 24 -9.31 -8.11 -15.43
N LYS A 25 -9.21 -8.09 -14.10
CA LYS A 25 -7.95 -7.86 -13.36
C LYS A 25 -6.88 -8.90 -13.68
N SER A 26 -7.24 -10.18 -13.54
CA SER A 26 -6.37 -11.32 -13.83
C SER A 26 -5.89 -11.28 -15.28
N THR A 27 -6.80 -11.00 -16.22
CA THR A 27 -6.47 -10.83 -17.64
C THR A 27 -5.51 -9.67 -17.87
N LEU A 28 -5.71 -8.52 -17.22
CA LEU A 28 -4.81 -7.36 -17.33
C LEU A 28 -3.41 -7.69 -16.82
N ILE A 29 -3.30 -8.31 -15.64
CA ILE A 29 -2.03 -8.72 -15.05
C ILE A 29 -1.34 -9.73 -15.97
N GLY A 30 -2.05 -10.78 -16.41
CA GLY A 30 -1.53 -11.77 -17.34
C GLY A 30 -1.03 -11.14 -18.63
N ARG A 31 -1.75 -10.15 -19.16
CA ARG A 31 -1.34 -9.40 -20.36
C ARG A 31 -0.10 -8.56 -20.14
N LEU A 32 -0.02 -7.81 -19.04
CA LEU A 32 1.19 -7.05 -18.68
C LEU A 32 2.40 -7.97 -18.56
N LEU A 33 2.27 -9.12 -17.90
CA LEU A 33 3.37 -10.08 -17.75
C LEU A 33 3.79 -10.70 -19.09
N TYR A 34 2.81 -11.02 -19.95
CA TYR A 34 3.05 -11.59 -21.27
C TYR A 34 3.74 -10.60 -22.21
N ASP A 35 3.18 -9.40 -22.37
CA ASP A 35 3.66 -8.40 -23.32
C ASP A 35 4.96 -7.72 -22.86
N SER A 36 5.21 -7.63 -21.54
CA SER A 36 6.50 -7.14 -21.01
C SER A 36 7.65 -8.15 -21.16
N LYS A 37 7.40 -9.34 -21.73
CA LYS A 37 8.36 -10.44 -21.88
C LYS A 37 8.96 -10.92 -20.55
N ALA A 38 8.28 -10.66 -19.43
CA ALA A 38 8.73 -11.04 -18.10
C ALA A 38 8.50 -12.53 -17.80
N VAL A 39 7.60 -13.19 -18.54
CA VAL A 39 7.39 -14.63 -18.46
C VAL A 39 8.48 -15.34 -19.28
N LEU A 40 9.31 -16.17 -18.62
CA LEU A 40 10.25 -17.06 -19.33
C LEU A 40 9.49 -17.85 -20.41
N SER A 41 10.08 -17.96 -21.59
CA SER A 41 9.57 -18.69 -22.77
C SER A 41 8.99 -20.07 -22.44
N ASP A 42 9.51 -20.71 -21.39
CA ASP A 42 9.16 -22.06 -20.98
C ASP A 42 7.78 -22.13 -20.34
N GLN A 43 7.33 -21.11 -19.60
CA GLN A 43 5.96 -21.06 -19.05
C GLN A 43 4.91 -20.76 -20.13
N LEU A 44 5.26 -19.93 -21.13
CA LEU A 44 4.42 -19.68 -22.30
C LEU A 44 4.20 -20.96 -23.12
N SER A 45 5.24 -21.81 -23.22
CA SER A 45 5.14 -23.11 -23.88
C SER A 45 4.24 -24.11 -23.13
N ALA A 46 4.08 -23.98 -21.81
CA ALA A 46 3.20 -24.83 -21.01
C ALA A 46 1.73 -24.44 -21.19
N LEU A 47 1.43 -23.14 -21.32
CA LEU A 47 0.09 -22.62 -21.60
C LEU A 47 -0.40 -22.95 -23.01
N SER A 48 0.48 -22.83 -24.01
CA SER A 48 0.16 -23.25 -25.38
C SER A 48 -0.12 -24.75 -25.49
N ARG A 49 0.46 -25.57 -24.59
CA ARG A 49 0.14 -27.01 -24.46
C ARG A 49 -1.19 -27.27 -23.75
N ALA A 50 -1.60 -26.41 -22.82
CA ALA A 50 -2.91 -26.48 -22.15
C ALA A 50 -4.08 -26.13 -23.09
N LYS A 51 -3.81 -25.39 -24.18
CA LYS A 51 -4.75 -25.05 -25.28
C LYS A 51 -5.51 -26.26 -25.84
N ASN A 52 -4.93 -27.47 -25.76
CA ASN A 52 -5.53 -28.69 -26.29
C ASN A 52 -6.59 -29.37 -25.40
N LYS A 53 -6.95 -28.81 -24.23
CA LYS A 53 -7.91 -29.46 -23.32
C LYS A 53 -9.24 -28.74 -23.11
N ARG A 54 -9.35 -27.43 -23.36
CA ARG A 54 -10.61 -26.66 -23.24
C ARG A 54 -10.60 -25.49 -24.20
N THR A 55 -11.22 -25.64 -25.37
CA THR A 55 -11.33 -24.58 -26.39
C THR A 55 -12.70 -23.94 -26.41
N VAL A 56 -12.74 -22.61 -26.26
CA VAL A 56 -13.56 -21.71 -27.08
C VAL A 56 -12.67 -20.53 -27.51
N GLY A 57 -12.33 -20.46 -28.80
CA GLY A 57 -11.55 -19.37 -29.40
C GLY A 57 -10.03 -19.60 -29.41
N ASP A 58 -9.36 -19.19 -30.49
CA ASP A 58 -7.93 -19.40 -30.74
C ASP A 58 -7.02 -18.42 -29.93
N GLU A 59 -7.59 -17.73 -28.94
CA GLU A 59 -6.92 -16.72 -28.09
C GLU A 59 -6.31 -17.38 -26.84
N LEU A 60 -5.13 -16.92 -26.43
CA LEU A 60 -4.47 -17.36 -25.19
C LEU A 60 -5.29 -16.88 -23.99
N ASP A 61 -5.72 -17.81 -23.15
CA ASP A 61 -6.34 -17.46 -21.87
C ASP A 61 -5.25 -17.02 -20.88
N LEU A 62 -4.99 -15.73 -20.86
CA LEU A 62 -3.95 -15.10 -20.03
C LEU A 62 -4.33 -15.07 -18.55
N ALA A 63 -5.60 -15.30 -18.18
CA ALA A 63 -6.00 -15.41 -16.77
C ALA A 63 -5.35 -16.64 -16.11
N LEU A 64 -5.07 -17.70 -16.88
CA LEU A 64 -4.37 -18.90 -16.39
C LEU A 64 -2.94 -18.64 -15.88
N LEU A 65 -2.29 -17.53 -16.29
CA LEU A 65 -0.99 -17.12 -15.72
C LEU A 65 -1.12 -16.64 -14.27
N THR A 66 -2.31 -16.20 -13.90
CA THR A 66 -2.65 -15.58 -12.62
C THR A 66 -3.52 -16.47 -11.72
N ASP A 67 -4.19 -17.49 -12.27
CA ASP A 67 -5.20 -18.37 -11.63
C ASP A 67 -4.73 -19.26 -10.47
N GLY A 68 -3.48 -19.15 -10.02
CA GLY A 68 -3.03 -19.84 -8.81
C GLY A 68 -3.94 -19.57 -7.59
N LEU A 69 -4.58 -18.40 -7.55
CA LEU A 69 -5.52 -17.97 -6.50
C LEU A 69 -6.98 -18.42 -6.73
N GLU A 70 -7.41 -18.63 -7.97
CA GLU A 70 -8.77 -19.12 -8.25
C GLU A 70 -8.93 -20.61 -7.88
N ALA A 71 -7.85 -21.39 -7.96
CA ALA A 71 -7.85 -22.76 -7.44
C ALA A 71 -7.98 -22.81 -5.91
N GLU A 72 -7.45 -21.82 -5.17
CA GLU A 72 -7.63 -21.70 -3.71
C GLU A 72 -9.10 -21.40 -3.35
N ARG A 73 -9.82 -20.67 -4.21
CA ARG A 73 -11.26 -20.40 -4.11
C ARG A 73 -12.10 -21.68 -4.24
N GLU A 74 -11.75 -22.60 -5.14
CA GLU A 74 -12.44 -23.90 -5.27
C GLU A 74 -12.16 -24.83 -4.08
N GLN A 75 -11.04 -24.64 -3.38
CA GLN A 75 -10.60 -25.48 -2.26
C GLN A 75 -10.94 -24.91 -0.88
N GLY A 76 -11.51 -23.70 -0.81
CA GLY A 76 -11.84 -23.05 0.47
C GLY A 76 -10.62 -22.66 1.30
N ILE A 77 -9.48 -22.44 0.65
CA ILE A 77 -8.23 -22.00 1.29
C ILE A 77 -8.22 -20.47 1.39
N THR A 78 -7.53 -19.93 2.39
CA THR A 78 -7.35 -18.48 2.57
C THR A 78 -6.63 -17.88 1.38
N ILE A 79 -7.31 -17.00 0.64
CA ILE A 79 -6.70 -16.23 -0.46
C ILE A 79 -5.84 -15.12 0.17
N ASP A 80 -4.52 -15.26 0.15
CA ASP A 80 -3.58 -14.20 0.55
C ASP A 80 -3.23 -13.31 -0.64
N VAL A 81 -2.59 -12.15 -0.41
CA VAL A 81 -2.15 -11.25 -1.49
C VAL A 81 -1.01 -11.90 -2.27
N ALA A 82 -1.21 -12.21 -3.56
CA ALA A 82 -0.13 -12.70 -4.40
C ALA A 82 0.72 -11.55 -4.95
N TYR A 83 2.04 -11.67 -4.78
CA TYR A 83 2.99 -10.72 -5.36
C TYR A 83 3.56 -11.26 -6.67
N ARG A 84 3.46 -10.46 -7.73
CA ARG A 84 4.08 -10.74 -9.03
C ARG A 84 5.16 -9.70 -9.32
N TYR A 85 6.21 -10.13 -10.02
CA TYR A 85 7.38 -9.32 -10.29
C TYR A 85 7.61 -9.27 -11.80
N PHE A 86 7.85 -8.08 -12.32
CA PHE A 86 8.31 -7.90 -13.69
C PHE A 86 9.22 -6.68 -13.79
N ALA A 87 9.94 -6.57 -14.90
CA ALA A 87 10.81 -5.44 -15.15
C ALA A 87 10.75 -5.06 -16.63
N THR A 88 10.94 -3.78 -16.90
CA THR A 88 11.15 -3.24 -18.23
C THR A 88 12.58 -2.73 -18.35
N ALA A 89 12.94 -2.14 -19.50
CA ALA A 89 14.21 -1.46 -19.64
C ALA A 89 14.36 -0.26 -18.69
N LYS A 90 13.23 0.39 -18.32
CA LYS A 90 13.23 1.61 -17.50
C LYS A 90 13.11 1.35 -16.00
N ARG A 91 12.38 0.28 -15.58
CA ARG A 91 12.07 0.10 -14.15
C ARG A 91 11.67 -1.33 -13.77
N LYS A 92 11.75 -1.63 -12.47
CA LYS A 92 11.22 -2.85 -11.85
C LYS A 92 9.86 -2.59 -11.20
N PHE A 93 9.00 -3.59 -11.24
CA PHE A 93 7.63 -3.53 -10.76
C PHE A 93 7.30 -4.69 -9.83
N ILE A 94 6.49 -4.39 -8.81
CA ILE A 94 5.86 -5.38 -7.93
C ILE A 94 4.35 -5.15 -7.98
N ILE A 95 3.62 -6.16 -8.40
CA ILE A 95 2.15 -6.16 -8.46
C ILE A 95 1.63 -6.92 -7.25
N ALA A 96 0.77 -6.30 -6.45
CA ALA A 96 -0.04 -6.97 -5.46
C ALA A 96 -1.42 -7.30 -6.06
N ASP A 97 -1.65 -8.56 -6.37
CA ASP A 97 -2.93 -9.06 -6.85
C ASP A 97 -3.87 -9.25 -5.66
N THR A 98 -4.78 -8.28 -5.50
CA THR A 98 -5.76 -8.28 -4.41
C THR A 98 -7.10 -8.79 -4.94
N PRO A 99 -7.72 -9.81 -4.31
CA PRO A 99 -9.02 -10.33 -4.74
C PRO A 99 -10.08 -9.24 -4.73
N GLY A 100 -10.98 -9.25 -5.72
CA GLY A 100 -11.90 -8.12 -5.93
C GLY A 100 -13.07 -8.06 -4.96
N HIS A 101 -13.49 -9.18 -4.38
CA HIS A 101 -14.79 -9.30 -3.70
C HIS A 101 -14.84 -8.58 -2.34
N GLU A 102 -16.04 -8.17 -1.91
CA GLU A 102 -16.26 -7.33 -0.71
C GLU A 102 -15.64 -7.90 0.57
N GLN A 103 -15.61 -9.24 0.66
CA GLN A 103 -15.02 -10.01 1.76
C GLN A 103 -13.49 -9.90 1.86
N TYR A 104 -12.81 -9.30 0.87
CA TYR A 104 -11.35 -9.23 0.79
C TYR A 104 -10.81 -7.80 0.92
N THR A 105 -11.58 -6.89 1.55
CA THR A 105 -11.09 -5.54 1.90
C THR A 105 -9.81 -5.63 2.73
N ARG A 106 -9.69 -6.64 3.61
CA ARG A 106 -8.45 -6.98 4.31
C ARG A 106 -7.25 -7.16 3.38
N ASN A 107 -7.40 -7.91 2.31
CA ASN A 107 -6.31 -8.21 1.37
C ASN A 107 -5.94 -6.97 0.57
N MET A 108 -6.94 -6.18 0.16
CA MET A 108 -6.70 -4.89 -0.47
C MET A 108 -5.90 -3.97 0.45
N VAL A 109 -6.27 -3.86 1.73
CA VAL A 109 -5.56 -3.04 2.72
C VAL A 109 -4.11 -3.53 2.91
N THR A 110 -3.90 -4.83 3.04
CA THR A 110 -2.55 -5.41 3.16
C THR A 110 -1.69 -5.08 1.94
N GLY A 111 -2.19 -5.35 0.73
CA GLY A 111 -1.43 -5.08 -0.51
C GLY A 111 -1.20 -3.59 -0.75
N ALA A 112 -2.21 -2.76 -0.49
CA ALA A 112 -2.16 -1.33 -0.72
C ALA A 112 -1.29 -0.58 0.30
N SER A 113 -1.13 -1.10 1.53
CA SER A 113 -0.31 -0.46 2.57
C SER A 113 1.16 -0.26 2.20
N THR A 114 1.65 -0.98 1.18
CA THR A 114 3.02 -0.86 0.67
C THR A 114 3.07 -0.39 -0.78
N ALA A 115 1.92 -0.07 -1.37
CA ALA A 115 1.81 0.32 -2.77
C ALA A 115 2.01 1.82 -2.94
N HIS A 116 2.64 2.21 -4.05
CA HIS A 116 2.79 3.61 -4.47
C HIS A 116 1.61 4.04 -5.37
N ALA A 117 1.01 3.09 -6.08
CA ALA A 117 -0.08 3.35 -7.02
C ALA A 117 -1.19 2.29 -6.95
N ALA A 118 -2.39 2.66 -7.40
CA ALA A 118 -3.51 1.74 -7.60
C ALA A 118 -4.03 1.81 -9.02
N ILE A 119 -4.29 0.65 -9.63
CA ILE A 119 -5.05 0.53 -10.87
C ILE A 119 -6.49 0.13 -10.52
N ILE A 120 -7.44 1.02 -10.74
CA ILE A 120 -8.88 0.78 -10.60
C ILE A 120 -9.41 0.37 -11.97
N LEU A 121 -9.74 -0.90 -12.14
CA LEU A 121 -10.36 -1.40 -13.35
C LEU A 121 -11.87 -1.15 -13.29
N ILE A 122 -12.43 -0.73 -14.42
CA ILE A 122 -13.87 -0.54 -14.61
C ILE A 122 -14.26 -1.22 -15.92
N ASP A 123 -15.19 -2.17 -15.86
CA ASP A 123 -15.78 -2.76 -17.05
C ASP A 123 -16.72 -1.77 -17.74
N ALA A 124 -16.34 -1.32 -18.95
CA ALA A 124 -17.11 -0.37 -19.73
C ALA A 124 -18.50 -0.88 -20.12
N THR A 125 -18.77 -2.19 -20.09
CA THR A 125 -20.10 -2.76 -20.40
C THR A 125 -21.05 -2.73 -19.22
N ARG A 126 -20.55 -2.65 -17.99
CA ARG A 126 -21.35 -2.77 -16.75
C ARG A 126 -21.82 -1.45 -16.17
N VAL A 127 -21.22 -0.34 -16.59
CA VAL A 127 -21.62 0.99 -16.12
C VAL A 127 -22.97 1.37 -16.71
N THR A 128 -23.99 1.59 -15.90
CA THR A 128 -25.29 2.04 -16.42
C THR A 128 -25.26 3.55 -16.66
N ILE A 129 -26.06 4.03 -17.62
CA ILE A 129 -26.25 5.47 -17.83
C ILE A 129 -27.71 5.77 -17.50
N GLU A 130 -27.93 6.61 -16.50
CA GLU A 130 -29.25 7.06 -16.10
C GLU A 130 -29.30 8.58 -16.21
N ASN A 131 -30.29 9.12 -16.93
CA ASN A 131 -30.45 10.56 -17.14
C ASN A 131 -29.20 11.29 -17.67
N GLY A 132 -28.40 10.60 -18.49
CA GLY A 132 -27.15 11.14 -19.05
C GLY A 132 -25.96 11.13 -18.09
N VAL A 133 -26.09 10.50 -16.91
CA VAL A 133 -25.01 10.33 -15.94
C VAL A 133 -24.66 8.85 -15.83
N ALA A 134 -23.38 8.53 -15.97
CA ALA A 134 -22.89 7.18 -15.76
C ALA A 134 -22.87 6.85 -14.25
N ASP A 135 -23.52 5.76 -13.84
CA ASP A 135 -23.46 5.26 -12.47
C ASP A 135 -22.40 4.18 -12.33
N LEU A 136 -21.38 4.50 -11.55
CA LEU A 136 -20.29 3.57 -11.24
C LEU A 136 -20.75 2.49 -10.27
N LEU A 137 -20.21 1.29 -10.46
CA LEU A 137 -20.51 0.16 -9.59
C LEU A 137 -20.16 0.49 -8.12
N PRO A 138 -20.95 0.02 -7.13
CA PRO A 138 -20.64 0.22 -5.71
C PRO A 138 -19.22 -0.22 -5.32
N GLN A 139 -18.71 -1.25 -5.97
CA GLN A 139 -17.38 -1.78 -5.74
C GLN A 139 -16.27 -0.84 -6.22
N THR A 140 -16.46 -0.15 -7.34
CA THR A 140 -15.55 0.91 -7.81
C THR A 140 -15.50 2.05 -6.80
N LYS A 141 -16.67 2.48 -6.26
CA LYS A 141 -16.77 3.51 -5.22
C LYS A 141 -16.02 3.07 -3.95
N ARG A 142 -16.25 1.83 -3.49
CA ARG A 142 -15.57 1.25 -2.31
C ARG A 142 -14.04 1.19 -2.48
N HIS A 143 -13.55 0.62 -3.57
CA HIS A 143 -12.10 0.51 -3.81
C HIS A 143 -11.44 1.88 -3.88
N SER A 144 -12.08 2.85 -4.53
CA SER A 144 -11.57 4.23 -4.61
C SER A 144 -11.51 4.89 -3.23
N ALA A 145 -12.50 4.63 -2.36
CA ALA A 145 -12.47 5.11 -0.98
C ALA A 145 -11.35 4.48 -0.15
N ILE A 146 -11.08 3.17 -0.32
CA ILE A 146 -9.96 2.48 0.35
C ILE A 146 -8.62 3.04 -0.13
N VAL A 147 -8.46 3.26 -1.44
CA VAL A 147 -7.26 3.89 -2.03
C VAL A 147 -7.01 5.26 -1.41
N LYS A 148 -8.06 6.09 -1.26
CA LYS A 148 -7.95 7.38 -0.56
C LYS A 148 -7.55 7.22 0.90
N LEU A 149 -8.19 6.28 1.61
CA LEU A 149 -7.98 6.03 3.03
C LEU A 149 -6.54 5.66 3.34
N LEU A 150 -5.94 4.85 2.46
CA LEU A 150 -4.55 4.37 2.53
C LEU A 150 -3.55 5.36 1.90
N ALA A 151 -4.01 6.56 1.54
CA ALA A 151 -3.18 7.65 1.03
C ALA A 151 -2.30 7.26 -0.18
N LEU A 152 -2.79 6.37 -1.04
CA LEU A 152 -2.08 6.06 -2.29
C LEU A 152 -2.06 7.31 -3.16
N GLN A 153 -0.86 7.72 -3.56
CA GLN A 153 -0.64 8.98 -4.27
C GLN A 153 -1.18 8.93 -5.69
N HIS A 154 -0.96 7.80 -6.37
CA HIS A 154 -1.27 7.67 -7.80
C HIS A 154 -2.43 6.70 -8.03
N VAL A 155 -3.47 7.17 -8.72
CA VAL A 155 -4.62 6.35 -9.11
C VAL A 155 -4.72 6.31 -10.62
N ILE A 156 -4.70 5.12 -11.19
CA ILE A 156 -4.90 4.88 -12.61
C ILE A 156 -6.24 4.18 -12.79
N VAL A 157 -7.16 4.79 -13.51
CA VAL A 157 -8.45 4.21 -13.85
C VAL A 157 -8.35 3.59 -15.23
N ALA A 158 -8.32 2.26 -15.26
CA ALA A 158 -8.29 1.48 -16.49
C ALA A 158 -9.73 1.12 -16.90
N ILE A 159 -10.26 1.83 -17.89
CA ILE A 159 -11.60 1.56 -18.44
C ILE A 159 -11.45 0.40 -19.42
N ASN A 160 -11.78 -0.80 -18.95
CA ASN A 160 -11.51 -2.06 -19.62
C ASN A 160 -12.69 -2.51 -20.49
N LYS A 161 -12.43 -3.49 -21.36
CA LYS A 161 -13.39 -4.07 -22.32
C LYS A 161 -13.91 -3.07 -23.35
N MET A 162 -13.07 -2.12 -23.76
CA MET A 162 -13.42 -1.17 -24.83
C MET A 162 -13.76 -1.85 -26.15
N ASP A 163 -13.25 -3.06 -26.38
CA ASP A 163 -13.58 -3.89 -27.54
C ASP A 163 -15.05 -4.34 -27.60
N LEU A 164 -15.74 -4.40 -26.45
CA LEU A 164 -17.15 -4.77 -26.36
C LEU A 164 -18.11 -3.58 -26.49
N VAL A 165 -17.57 -2.36 -26.50
CA VAL A 165 -18.31 -1.10 -26.68
C VAL A 165 -17.82 -0.35 -27.92
N ASP A 166 -17.38 -1.10 -28.92
CA ASP A 166 -16.92 -0.62 -30.23
C ASP A 166 -15.87 0.50 -30.16
N TYR A 167 -15.03 0.48 -29.11
CA TYR A 167 -13.98 1.48 -28.88
C TYR A 167 -14.52 2.92 -28.82
N SER A 168 -15.75 3.10 -28.32
CA SER A 168 -16.47 4.38 -28.30
C SER A 168 -15.82 5.43 -27.39
N GLU A 169 -15.44 6.57 -27.98
CA GLU A 169 -14.95 7.75 -27.25
C GLU A 169 -16.01 8.31 -26.29
N ALA A 170 -17.27 8.37 -26.73
CA ALA A 170 -18.37 8.87 -25.91
C ALA A 170 -18.52 8.04 -24.63
N ARG A 171 -18.47 6.71 -24.76
CA ARG A 171 -18.57 5.78 -23.63
C ARG A 171 -17.42 5.96 -22.63
N PHE A 172 -16.20 6.13 -23.14
CA PHE A 172 -15.04 6.42 -22.30
C PHE A 172 -15.21 7.73 -21.53
N ASN A 173 -15.63 8.80 -22.21
CA ASN A 173 -15.80 10.13 -21.61
C ASN A 173 -16.88 10.13 -20.52
N GLU A 174 -18.01 9.43 -20.73
CA GLU A 174 -19.07 9.29 -19.73
C GLU A 174 -18.56 8.65 -18.42
N ILE A 175 -17.82 7.53 -18.55
CA ILE A 175 -17.26 6.81 -17.40
C ILE A 175 -16.18 7.66 -16.70
N ARG A 176 -15.31 8.30 -17.49
CA ARG A 176 -14.29 9.22 -16.98
C ARG A 176 -14.94 10.34 -16.16
N ASP A 177 -15.96 10.99 -16.67
CA ASP A 177 -16.57 12.16 -16.02
C ASP A 177 -17.31 11.77 -14.73
N ALA A 178 -17.95 10.61 -14.71
CA ALA A 178 -18.52 10.03 -13.48
C ALA A 178 -17.43 9.75 -12.44
N TYR A 179 -16.29 9.20 -12.85
CA TYR A 179 -15.18 8.94 -11.94
C TYR A 179 -14.47 10.21 -11.47
N VAL A 180 -14.33 11.23 -12.33
CA VAL A 180 -13.81 12.55 -11.91
C VAL A 180 -14.67 13.14 -10.81
N THR A 181 -16.00 12.98 -10.89
CA THR A 181 -16.92 13.43 -9.84
C THR A 181 -16.69 12.66 -8.53
N LEU A 182 -16.56 11.33 -8.61
CA LEU A 182 -16.21 10.48 -7.46
C LEU A 182 -14.86 10.87 -6.85
N ALA A 183 -13.84 11.07 -7.66
CA ALA A 183 -12.50 11.43 -7.23
C ALA A 183 -12.50 12.77 -6.47
N LYS A 184 -13.26 13.76 -6.95
CA LYS A 184 -13.45 15.04 -6.25
C LYS A 184 -14.16 14.87 -4.91
N GLN A 185 -15.21 14.04 -4.85
CA GLN A 185 -15.92 13.74 -3.60
C GLN A 185 -15.02 13.09 -2.56
N LEU A 186 -14.12 12.18 -2.99
CA LEU A 186 -13.16 11.49 -2.13
C LEU A 186 -11.90 12.32 -1.84
N GLY A 187 -11.63 13.38 -2.61
CA GLY A 187 -10.39 14.16 -2.51
C GLY A 187 -9.16 13.40 -3.02
N LEU A 188 -9.30 12.64 -4.11
CA LEU A 188 -8.18 12.04 -4.86
C LEU A 188 -7.54 13.10 -5.78
N SER A 189 -6.20 13.21 -5.78
CA SER A 189 -5.47 14.30 -6.44
C SER A 189 -4.78 13.92 -7.76
N ASP A 190 -4.12 12.75 -7.87
CA ASP A 190 -3.52 12.27 -9.13
C ASP A 190 -4.31 11.07 -9.66
N VAL A 191 -5.30 11.36 -10.52
CA VAL A 191 -6.12 10.36 -11.18
C VAL A 191 -5.90 10.43 -12.69
N ARG A 192 -5.43 9.32 -13.26
CA ARG A 192 -5.16 9.16 -14.70
C ARG A 192 -6.13 8.16 -15.29
N PHE A 193 -6.53 8.35 -16.55
CA PHE A 193 -7.52 7.49 -17.21
C PHE A 193 -6.92 6.87 -18.46
N VAL A 194 -7.03 5.55 -18.57
CA VAL A 194 -6.54 4.80 -19.74
C VAL A 194 -7.66 3.90 -20.27
N PRO A 195 -8.14 4.08 -21.51
CA PRO A 195 -9.06 3.14 -22.14
C PRO A 195 -8.28 1.93 -22.60
N VAL A 196 -8.68 0.73 -22.18
CA VAL A 196 -7.94 -0.50 -22.46
C VAL A 196 -8.85 -1.64 -22.93
N SER A 197 -8.25 -2.60 -23.63
CA SER A 197 -8.79 -3.95 -23.74
C SER A 197 -7.72 -4.92 -23.29
N ALA A 198 -7.84 -5.43 -22.06
CA ALA A 198 -6.88 -6.39 -21.51
C ALA A 198 -6.79 -7.67 -22.35
N LEU A 199 -7.90 -8.10 -22.94
CA LEU A 199 -7.96 -9.29 -23.79
C LEU A 199 -7.23 -9.06 -25.13
N LYS A 200 -7.52 -7.95 -25.81
CA LYS A 200 -6.94 -7.65 -27.13
C LYS A 200 -5.54 -7.02 -27.06
N GLY A 201 -5.16 -6.47 -25.91
CA GLY A 201 -3.87 -5.78 -25.68
C GLY A 201 -3.87 -4.30 -26.03
N ASP A 202 -5.03 -3.72 -26.35
CA ASP A 202 -5.15 -2.31 -26.69
C ASP A 202 -4.78 -1.40 -25.51
N ASN A 203 -3.85 -0.47 -25.72
CA ASN A 203 -3.34 0.50 -24.73
C ASN A 203 -2.73 -0.14 -23.47
N ILE A 204 -2.27 -1.39 -23.53
CA ILE A 204 -1.57 -2.04 -22.41
C ILE A 204 -0.08 -1.71 -22.43
N VAL A 205 0.64 -2.21 -23.43
CA VAL A 205 2.09 -1.95 -23.63
C VAL A 205 2.34 -0.95 -24.76
N GLY A 206 1.47 -0.92 -25.77
CA GLY A 206 1.57 0.00 -26.89
C GLY A 206 0.24 0.70 -27.15
N ALA A 207 0.31 1.84 -27.85
CA ALA A 207 -0.88 2.59 -28.25
C ALA A 207 -1.75 1.78 -29.21
N SER A 208 -3.07 1.86 -29.03
CA SER A 208 -4.05 1.20 -29.88
C SER A 208 -4.32 2.01 -31.15
N GLU A 209 -4.25 1.36 -32.31
CA GLU A 209 -4.70 1.93 -33.58
C GLU A 209 -6.23 2.05 -33.69
N ARG A 210 -6.98 1.35 -32.82
CA ARG A 210 -8.45 1.31 -32.81
C ARG A 210 -9.08 2.47 -32.04
N MET A 211 -8.29 3.16 -31.22
CA MET A 211 -8.71 4.33 -30.45
C MET A 211 -7.85 5.55 -30.79
N PRO A 212 -7.84 6.02 -32.07
CA PRO A 212 -7.02 7.16 -32.48
C PRO A 212 -7.42 8.48 -31.82
N TRP A 213 -8.61 8.53 -31.22
CA TRP A 213 -9.11 9.65 -30.43
C TRP A 213 -8.42 9.76 -29.06
N TYR A 214 -7.83 8.68 -28.53
CA TYR A 214 -7.12 8.70 -27.26
C TYR A 214 -5.67 9.16 -27.46
N ALA A 215 -5.39 10.38 -27.05
CA ALA A 215 -4.05 10.99 -27.16
C ALA A 215 -3.13 10.70 -25.95
N GLY A 216 -3.60 9.95 -24.96
CA GLY A 216 -2.83 9.62 -23.77
C GLY A 216 -1.85 8.46 -23.97
N GLU A 217 -1.02 8.22 -22.98
CA GLU A 217 -0.04 7.13 -22.99
C GLU A 217 -0.70 5.76 -22.70
N PRO A 218 -0.13 4.65 -23.19
CA PRO A 218 -0.48 3.30 -22.78
C PRO A 218 -0.24 3.07 -21.28
N LEU A 219 -0.91 2.05 -20.73
CA LEU A 219 -0.85 1.76 -19.29
C LEU A 219 0.59 1.53 -18.78
N LEU A 220 1.42 0.80 -19.53
CA LEU A 220 2.80 0.52 -19.11
C LEU A 220 3.64 1.80 -19.04
N ASP A 221 3.55 2.68 -20.04
CA ASP A 221 4.26 3.95 -20.07
C ASP A 221 3.83 4.86 -18.90
N VAL A 222 2.53 4.89 -18.60
CA VAL A 222 2.00 5.60 -17.42
C VAL A 222 2.64 5.05 -16.14
N LEU A 223 2.74 3.73 -15.98
CA LEU A 223 3.38 3.09 -14.81
C LEU A 223 4.89 3.36 -14.75
N GLU A 224 5.58 3.35 -15.88
CA GLU A 224 7.01 3.66 -15.96
C GLU A 224 7.32 5.10 -15.56
N SER A 225 6.42 6.04 -15.88
CA SER A 225 6.61 7.48 -15.64
C SER A 225 6.19 7.95 -14.24
N LEU A 226 5.52 7.11 -13.44
CA LEU A 226 5.12 7.50 -12.09
C LEU A 226 6.32 7.87 -11.22
N PRO A 227 6.29 8.99 -10.48
CA PRO A 227 7.31 9.22 -9.47
C PRO A 227 7.18 8.15 -8.39
N VAL A 228 8.31 7.63 -7.92
CA VAL A 228 8.35 6.88 -6.66
C VAL A 228 9.01 7.84 -5.69
N GLU A 229 8.19 8.54 -4.90
CA GLU A 229 8.71 9.43 -3.88
C GLU A 229 9.54 8.59 -2.90
N THR A 230 10.85 8.77 -2.96
CA THR A 230 11.69 8.57 -1.80
C THR A 230 11.52 9.84 -1.00
N GLN A 231 10.70 9.81 0.06
CA GLN A 231 10.58 10.93 1.01
C GLN A 231 11.96 11.17 1.63
N ALA A 232 12.78 11.97 0.95
CA ALA A 232 14.19 12.16 1.26
C ALA A 232 14.45 13.43 2.09
N HIS A 233 13.40 14.09 2.60
CA HIS A 233 13.54 15.43 3.22
C HIS A 233 12.70 15.64 4.48
N ASP A 234 12.28 14.57 5.15
CA ASP A 234 11.58 14.66 6.43
C ASP A 234 12.55 14.45 7.61
N ALA A 235 12.09 14.74 8.83
CA ALA A 235 12.88 14.52 10.02
C ALA A 235 13.02 13.03 10.37
N LEU A 236 14.08 12.70 11.09
CA LEU A 236 14.40 11.33 11.47
C LEU A 236 13.25 10.70 12.26
N ARG A 237 12.84 9.50 11.85
CA ARG A 237 12.01 8.57 12.63
C ARG A 237 12.68 7.19 12.59
N PHE A 238 13.41 6.86 13.65
CA PHE A 238 14.09 5.57 13.76
C PHE A 238 13.53 4.76 14.96
N PRO A 239 12.53 3.89 14.73
CA PRO A 239 12.03 3.00 15.76
C PRO A 239 13.05 1.90 16.08
N VAL A 240 13.47 1.82 17.34
CA VAL A 240 14.42 0.81 17.80
C VAL A 240 13.73 -0.55 17.83
N GLN A 241 14.22 -1.49 17.02
CA GLN A 241 13.72 -2.85 16.94
C GLN A 241 14.47 -3.80 17.87
N TRP A 242 15.78 -3.60 17.99
CA TRP A 242 16.66 -4.47 18.76
C TRP A 242 17.82 -3.69 19.38
N VAL A 243 18.24 -4.10 20.58
CA VAL A 243 19.41 -3.54 21.27
C VAL A 243 20.47 -4.64 21.31
N ALA A 244 21.48 -4.52 20.46
CA ALA A 244 22.62 -5.42 20.42
C ALA A 244 23.61 -5.03 21.53
N ARG A 245 23.98 -6.02 22.36
CA ARG A 245 25.00 -5.89 23.41
C ARG A 245 26.01 -7.01 23.25
N GLN A 246 27.29 -6.68 23.38
CA GLN A 246 28.37 -7.67 23.51
C GLN A 246 28.69 -7.75 25.02
N ASP A 247 28.44 -8.90 25.66
CA ASP A 247 28.86 -9.28 27.03
C ASP A 247 28.29 -8.54 28.27
N GLY A 248 27.45 -7.52 28.05
CA GLY A 248 26.33 -7.15 28.93
C GLY A 248 26.66 -6.55 30.31
N SER A 249 27.92 -6.22 30.63
CA SER A 249 28.27 -5.79 32.01
C SER A 249 29.36 -4.72 32.12
N SER A 250 30.02 -4.31 31.05
CA SER A 250 31.06 -3.27 31.11
C SER A 250 30.59 -1.96 30.46
N ALA A 251 31.03 -0.81 31.00
CA ALA A 251 30.70 0.51 30.45
C ALA A 251 31.29 0.75 29.04
N ASP A 252 32.27 -0.06 28.64
CA ASP A 252 32.91 -0.03 27.33
C ASP A 252 32.37 -1.12 26.37
N ASP A 253 31.33 -1.87 26.78
CA ASP A 253 30.74 -2.90 25.94
C ASP A 253 30.02 -2.29 24.75
N PHE A 254 30.16 -2.95 23.60
CA PHE A 254 29.46 -2.56 22.38
C PHE A 254 27.94 -2.53 22.63
N ARG A 255 27.33 -1.36 22.41
CA ARG A 255 25.87 -1.15 22.43
C ARG A 255 25.43 -0.53 21.11
N GLY A 256 24.72 -1.32 20.30
CA GLY A 256 24.19 -0.91 19.01
C GLY A 256 22.67 -1.02 18.95
N TYR A 257 22.01 -0.01 18.42
CA TYR A 257 20.55 0.05 18.27
C TYR A 257 20.18 -0.24 16.83
N MET A 258 19.48 -1.34 16.60
CA MET A 258 19.12 -1.83 15.27
C MET A 258 17.67 -1.52 14.95
N GLY A 259 17.42 -1.08 13.72
CA GLY A 259 16.09 -0.75 13.23
C GLY A 259 16.13 -0.36 11.76
N ARG A 260 14.94 -0.09 11.20
CA ARG A 260 14.78 0.52 9.88
C ARG A 260 14.46 1.99 10.06
N ILE A 261 15.09 2.86 9.26
CA ILE A 261 14.75 4.27 9.23
C ILE A 261 13.40 4.41 8.52
N GLU A 262 12.37 4.88 9.23
CA GLU A 262 11.03 5.05 8.66
C GLU A 262 10.87 6.39 7.96
N SER A 263 11.57 7.43 8.44
CA SER A 263 11.58 8.75 7.83
C SER A 263 12.91 9.46 8.03
N GLY A 264 13.25 10.35 7.10
CA GLY A 264 14.41 11.24 7.14
C GLY A 264 15.76 10.60 6.90
N GLU A 265 16.80 11.34 7.27
CA GLU A 265 18.20 10.93 7.23
C GLU A 265 18.86 11.05 8.60
N VAL A 266 19.94 10.30 8.79
CA VAL A 266 20.79 10.37 9.98
C VAL A 266 22.25 10.33 9.56
N LYS A 267 23.06 11.21 10.14
CA LYS A 267 24.51 11.33 9.91
C LYS A 267 25.26 11.12 11.20
N VAL A 268 26.50 10.67 11.07
CA VAL A 268 27.42 10.61 12.22
C VAL A 268 27.65 12.03 12.74
N GLY A 269 27.45 12.23 14.03
CA GLY A 269 27.53 13.53 14.71
C GLY A 269 26.19 14.25 14.89
N ASP A 270 25.09 13.72 14.33
CA ASP A 270 23.77 14.35 14.51
C ASP A 270 23.30 14.25 15.97
N GLU A 271 22.70 15.34 16.45
CA GLU A 271 21.97 15.37 17.71
C GLU A 271 20.54 14.84 17.52
N ILE A 272 20.19 13.84 18.34
CA ILE A 272 18.88 13.20 18.34
C ILE A 272 18.25 13.24 19.73
N VAL A 273 16.95 13.00 19.79
CA VAL A 273 16.22 12.78 21.04
C VAL A 273 15.65 11.36 21.04
N VAL A 274 15.87 10.64 22.14
CA VAL A 274 15.24 9.36 22.41
C VAL A 274 13.89 9.59 23.06
N LEU A 275 12.82 9.14 22.40
CA LEU A 275 11.46 9.15 22.92
C LEU A 275 11.00 7.73 23.26
N PRO A 276 10.17 7.54 24.30
CA PRO A 276 9.47 8.56 25.10
C PRO A 276 10.25 9.11 26.31
N SER A 277 11.50 8.67 26.54
CA SER A 277 12.29 9.07 27.71
C SER A 277 12.77 10.54 27.68
N ASN A 278 12.68 11.19 26.53
CA ASN A 278 13.09 12.56 26.25
C ASN A 278 14.55 12.84 26.63
N ARG A 279 15.45 11.95 26.20
CA ARG A 279 16.90 12.05 26.43
C ARG A 279 17.62 12.45 25.16
N ALA A 280 18.41 13.51 25.21
CA ALA A 280 19.29 13.88 24.12
C ALA A 280 20.45 12.89 23.99
N ALA A 281 20.86 12.60 22.75
CA ALA A 281 22.02 11.79 22.42
C ALA A 281 22.62 12.22 21.09
N THR A 282 23.85 11.80 20.83
CA THR A 282 24.62 12.09 19.62
C THR A 282 24.95 10.79 18.90
N VAL A 283 24.76 10.77 17.59
CA VAL A 283 25.09 9.60 16.77
C VAL A 283 26.61 9.45 16.65
N ALA A 284 27.18 8.41 17.26
CA ALA A 284 28.62 8.15 17.23
C ALA A 284 29.05 7.34 16.00
N GLU A 285 28.23 6.38 15.58
CA GLU A 285 28.54 5.50 14.46
C GLU A 285 27.25 4.95 13.83
N ILE A 286 27.26 4.80 12.51
CA ILE A 286 26.19 4.13 11.76
C ILE A 286 26.82 2.95 11.02
N VAL A 287 26.29 1.75 11.22
CA VAL A 287 26.71 0.53 10.50
C VAL A 287 25.56 0.07 9.63
N ALA A 288 25.81 -0.07 8.33
CA ALA A 288 24.81 -0.46 7.34
C ALA A 288 25.24 -1.72 6.55
N PRO A 289 24.30 -2.49 6.00
CA PRO A 289 24.60 -3.53 5.01
C PRO A 289 25.23 -2.93 3.75
N VAL A 290 26.33 -3.53 3.29
CA VAL A 290 27.03 -3.17 2.05
C VAL A 290 27.33 -4.43 1.25
N PRO A 291 27.60 -4.34 -0.07
CA PRO A 291 28.00 -5.51 -0.84
C PRO A 291 29.18 -6.25 -0.18
N GLY A 292 28.98 -7.51 0.20
CA GLY A 292 30.00 -8.32 0.86
C GLY A 292 30.02 -8.29 2.39
N GLY A 293 29.09 -7.58 3.07
CA GLY A 293 28.97 -7.64 4.53
C GLY A 293 28.28 -6.42 5.15
N THR A 294 28.85 -5.91 6.24
CA THR A 294 28.46 -4.66 6.90
C THR A 294 29.66 -3.73 7.02
N ALA A 295 29.43 -2.44 6.95
CA ALA A 295 30.47 -1.43 7.10
C ALA A 295 29.91 -0.18 7.80
N SER A 296 30.80 0.56 8.46
CA SER A 296 30.48 1.87 9.00
C SER A 296 30.30 2.86 7.85
N VAL A 297 29.23 3.64 7.89
CA VAL A 297 28.85 4.61 6.86
C VAL A 297 28.69 6.00 7.48
N PRO A 298 28.96 7.08 6.73
CA PRO A 298 28.86 8.44 7.27
C PRO A 298 27.41 8.91 7.45
N HIS A 299 26.46 8.33 6.71
CA HIS A 299 25.04 8.67 6.77
C HIS A 299 24.18 7.48 6.31
N ALA A 300 22.89 7.52 6.67
CA ALA A 300 21.85 6.60 6.24
C ALA A 300 20.51 7.33 6.08
N PHE A 301 19.60 6.75 5.28
CA PHE A 301 18.32 7.37 4.92
C PHE A 301 17.14 6.41 5.04
N ALA A 302 15.93 6.96 4.99
CA ALA A 302 14.67 6.21 5.05
C ALA A 302 14.64 4.97 4.15
N GLY A 303 14.13 3.87 4.70
CA GLY A 303 14.08 2.57 4.05
C GLY A 303 15.28 1.67 4.33
N GLN A 304 16.41 2.20 4.76
CA GLN A 304 17.59 1.41 5.12
C GLN A 304 17.47 0.81 6.53
N THR A 305 17.94 -0.42 6.69
CA THR A 305 18.11 -1.07 8.00
C THR A 305 19.54 -0.87 8.47
N VAL A 306 19.72 -0.26 9.63
CA VAL A 306 21.04 0.13 10.15
C VAL A 306 21.18 -0.20 11.63
N THR A 307 22.42 -0.22 12.09
CA THR A 307 22.78 -0.19 13.51
C THR A 307 23.34 1.19 13.84
N ILE A 308 22.75 1.87 14.81
CA ILE A 308 23.21 3.19 15.29
C ILE A 308 23.86 2.98 16.66
N ARG A 309 25.02 3.59 16.87
CA ARG A 309 25.63 3.73 18.20
C ARG A 309 25.54 5.18 18.65
N LEU A 310 25.30 5.37 19.94
CA LEU A 310 25.24 6.68 20.57
C LEU A 310 26.54 6.97 21.32
N ALA A 311 26.91 8.24 21.42
CA ALA A 311 28.08 8.67 22.18
C ALA A 311 27.82 8.60 23.70
N GLU A 312 26.58 8.84 24.11
CA GLU A 312 26.12 8.84 25.49
C GLU A 312 25.50 7.48 25.85
N ASP A 313 25.71 7.05 27.10
CA ASP A 313 25.02 5.86 27.63
C ASP A 313 23.60 6.22 28.06
N VAL A 314 22.68 6.16 27.09
CA VAL A 314 21.25 6.41 27.30
C VAL A 314 20.51 5.09 27.44
N ASP A 315 19.56 5.03 28.37
CA ASP A 315 18.67 3.88 28.47
C ASP A 315 17.65 3.91 27.32
N VAL A 316 17.82 2.96 26.40
CA VAL A 316 17.03 2.78 25.19
C VAL A 316 16.64 1.31 25.11
N SER A 317 15.36 1.08 24.85
CA SER A 317 14.72 -0.23 24.71
C SER A 317 14.00 -0.37 23.38
N ARG A 318 13.58 -1.60 23.05
CA ARG A 318 12.71 -1.83 21.90
C ARG A 318 11.40 -1.06 22.06
N GLY A 319 10.96 -0.40 21.00
CA GLY A 319 9.77 0.44 20.98
C GLY A 319 10.04 1.92 21.24
N ASP A 320 11.24 2.28 21.68
CA ASP A 320 11.71 3.66 21.71
C ASP A 320 12.01 4.14 20.28
N MET A 321 11.95 5.46 20.08
CA MET A 321 12.18 6.09 18.78
C MET A 321 13.23 7.17 18.89
N PHE A 322 14.19 7.17 17.97
CA PHE A 322 15.09 8.30 17.79
C PHE A 322 14.45 9.28 16.81
N VAL A 323 14.42 10.55 17.21
CA VAL A 323 13.90 11.65 16.41
C VAL A 323 14.93 12.76 16.30
N THR A 324 14.86 13.56 15.24
CA THR A 324 15.72 14.74 15.08
C THR A 324 15.51 15.72 16.24
N SER A 325 16.61 16.25 16.79
CA SER A 325 16.55 17.26 17.84
C SER A 325 15.84 18.54 17.35
N GLY A 326 15.00 19.13 18.21
CA GLY A 326 14.28 20.38 17.93
C GLY A 326 12.90 20.21 17.29
N GLU A 327 12.49 19.00 16.89
CA GLU A 327 11.11 18.74 16.49
C GLU A 327 10.19 18.52 17.70
N PRO A 328 8.98 19.12 17.71
CA PRO A 328 8.00 18.90 18.76
C PRO A 328 7.23 17.58 18.55
N VAL A 329 7.91 16.45 18.75
CA VAL A 329 7.26 15.13 18.74
C VAL A 329 6.91 14.74 20.17
N GLU A 330 5.62 14.77 20.51
CA GLU A 330 5.14 14.37 21.83
C GLU A 330 4.57 12.95 21.83
N PRO A 331 4.99 12.08 22.76
CA PRO A 331 4.39 10.75 22.91
C PRO A 331 2.89 10.82 23.25
N ALA A 332 2.07 10.09 22.52
CA ALA A 332 0.62 10.16 22.61
C ALA A 332 0.01 8.95 23.33
N LYS A 333 -1.01 9.18 24.17
CA LYS A 333 -1.87 8.12 24.74
C LYS A 333 -3.28 8.09 24.17
N LYS A 334 -3.73 9.15 23.53
CA LYS A 334 -5.06 9.23 22.91
C LYS A 334 -4.89 9.36 21.41
N LEU A 335 -5.53 8.46 20.68
CA LEU A 335 -5.51 8.47 19.22
C LEU A 335 -6.93 8.61 18.70
N GLU A 336 -7.08 9.35 17.61
CA GLU A 336 -8.21 9.25 16.70
C GLU A 336 -7.69 8.63 15.41
N ALA A 337 -8.31 7.53 14.99
CA ALA A 337 -7.84 6.77 13.85
C ALA A 337 -9.01 6.26 13.00
N ASP A 338 -8.77 6.17 11.69
CA ASP A 338 -9.62 5.36 10.82
C ASP A 338 -9.19 3.90 10.94
N LEU A 339 -10.14 3.01 11.20
CA LEU A 339 -9.92 1.58 11.24
C LEU A 339 -10.60 0.90 10.07
N CYS A 340 -9.90 -0.04 9.45
CA CYS A 340 -10.52 -1.08 8.64
C CYS A 340 -10.64 -2.35 9.47
N TRP A 341 -11.86 -2.81 9.72
CA TRP A 341 -12.13 -3.98 10.55
C TRP A 341 -12.06 -5.28 9.73
N PHE A 342 -11.37 -6.29 10.26
CA PHE A 342 -11.07 -7.55 9.57
C PHE A 342 -11.73 -8.78 10.18
N ASP A 343 -12.14 -8.70 11.45
CA ASP A 343 -12.69 -9.85 12.17
C ASP A 343 -14.18 -10.05 11.85
N GLU A 344 -14.62 -11.31 11.79
CA GLU A 344 -16.03 -11.65 11.64
C GLU A 344 -16.85 -11.18 12.86
N THR A 345 -16.23 -11.19 14.04
CA THR A 345 -16.84 -10.65 15.24
C THR A 345 -16.78 -9.13 15.18
N PRO A 346 -17.91 -8.42 15.35
CA PRO A 346 -17.91 -6.97 15.38
C PRO A 346 -17.02 -6.40 16.49
N LEU A 347 -16.51 -5.20 16.24
CA LEU A 347 -15.73 -4.44 17.21
C LEU A 347 -16.49 -4.28 18.53
N SER A 348 -15.85 -4.64 19.64
CA SER A 348 -16.41 -4.53 20.99
C SER A 348 -15.58 -3.56 21.83
N PRO A 349 -16.15 -2.41 22.26
CA PRO A 349 -15.48 -1.49 23.18
C PRO A 349 -15.15 -2.09 24.56
N GLN A 350 -15.78 -3.22 24.92
CA GLN A 350 -15.52 -3.92 26.18
C GLN A 350 -14.28 -4.82 26.13
N ARG A 351 -13.83 -5.21 24.94
CA ARG A 351 -12.64 -6.05 24.78
C ARG A 351 -11.36 -5.25 24.93
N LYS A 352 -10.29 -5.96 25.27
CA LYS A 352 -8.93 -5.42 25.28
C LYS A 352 -8.27 -5.75 23.96
N TYR A 353 -7.58 -4.76 23.40
CA TYR A 353 -6.80 -4.92 22.18
C TYR A 353 -5.34 -4.60 22.47
N LEU A 354 -4.46 -5.22 21.72
CA LEU A 354 -3.06 -4.81 21.61
C LEU A 354 -2.94 -3.96 20.34
N LEU A 355 -2.45 -2.74 20.49
CA LEU A 355 -2.05 -1.89 19.37
C LEU A 355 -0.57 -2.13 19.12
N LYS A 356 -0.25 -2.55 17.90
CA LYS A 356 1.13 -2.69 17.42
C LYS A 356 1.40 -1.61 16.38
N GLN A 357 2.31 -0.70 16.71
CA GLN A 357 2.80 0.38 15.85
C GLN A 357 4.32 0.27 15.80
N THR A 358 4.89 0.34 14.60
CA THR A 358 6.34 0.14 14.37
C THR A 358 6.88 -1.10 15.12
N THR A 359 7.74 -0.88 16.12
CA THR A 359 8.37 -1.91 16.96
C THR A 359 7.74 -2.04 18.35
N SER A 360 6.77 -1.17 18.68
CA SER A 360 6.06 -1.09 19.96
C SER A 360 4.73 -1.84 19.92
N THR A 361 4.41 -2.52 21.02
CA THR A 361 3.11 -3.16 21.25
C THR A 361 2.59 -2.74 22.61
N VAL A 362 1.43 -2.07 22.65
CA VAL A 362 0.82 -1.55 23.87
C VAL A 362 -0.65 -1.96 23.96
N PHE A 363 -1.19 -2.05 25.18
CA PHE A 363 -2.62 -2.24 25.36
C PHE A 363 -3.38 -0.98 24.93
N ALA A 364 -4.47 -1.18 24.19
CA ALA A 364 -5.37 -0.15 23.71
C ALA A 364 -6.81 -0.49 24.09
N LYS A 365 -7.55 0.54 24.51
CA LYS A 365 -8.99 0.49 24.73
C LYS A 365 -9.68 1.35 23.67
N VAL A 366 -10.70 0.79 23.04
CA VAL A 366 -11.54 1.50 22.09
C VAL A 366 -12.63 2.25 22.87
N GLY A 367 -12.63 3.58 22.77
CA GLY A 367 -13.59 4.44 23.47
C GLY A 367 -14.96 4.48 22.82
N GLY A 368 -15.02 4.27 21.50
CA GLY A 368 -16.26 4.23 20.72
C GLY A 368 -16.01 4.51 19.22
N VAL A 369 -17.00 4.14 18.40
CA VAL A 369 -17.02 4.42 16.95
C VAL A 369 -17.73 5.76 16.74
N LYS A 370 -17.00 6.75 16.21
CA LYS A 370 -17.50 8.09 15.93
C LYS A 370 -18.31 8.13 14.65
N GLN A 371 -17.81 7.47 13.62
CA GLN A 371 -18.37 7.49 12.26
C GLN A 371 -18.06 6.17 11.57
N VAL A 372 -19.01 5.68 10.78
CA VAL A 372 -18.79 4.56 9.85
C VAL A 372 -18.94 5.10 8.43
N LEU A 373 -17.99 4.80 7.57
CA LEU A 373 -18.05 5.16 6.16
C LEU A 373 -19.10 4.28 5.47
N ASP A 374 -20.15 4.91 4.96
CA ASP A 374 -21.09 4.26 4.07
C ASP A 374 -20.52 4.24 2.65
N VAL A 375 -20.20 3.05 2.16
CA VAL A 375 -19.54 2.85 0.85
C VAL A 375 -20.46 3.12 -0.34
N HIS A 376 -21.79 3.18 -0.15
CA HIS A 376 -22.76 3.42 -1.22
C HIS A 376 -22.99 4.92 -1.43
N THR A 377 -23.08 5.67 -0.33
CA THR A 377 -23.35 7.10 -0.32
C THR A 377 -22.09 7.95 -0.15
N LEU A 378 -20.97 7.31 0.24
CA LEU A 378 -19.73 7.96 0.66
C LEU A 378 -19.95 8.94 1.83
N SER A 379 -21.05 8.76 2.57
CA SER A 379 -21.37 9.58 3.73
C SER A 379 -20.84 8.94 5.01
N HIS A 380 -20.55 9.77 6.01
CA HIS A 380 -20.16 9.30 7.33
C HIS A 380 -21.42 9.15 8.19
N ALA A 381 -21.90 7.91 8.30
CA ALA A 381 -23.01 7.58 9.18
C ALA A 381 -22.56 7.76 10.65
N THR A 382 -23.18 8.68 11.36
CA THR A 382 -22.89 8.97 12.79
C THR A 382 -23.77 8.18 13.75
N ASP A 383 -24.84 7.58 13.25
CA ASP A 383 -25.82 6.77 13.99
C ASP A 383 -25.40 5.29 14.11
N ARG A 384 -24.41 4.85 13.33
CA ARG A 384 -23.82 3.52 13.44
C ARG A 384 -22.64 3.51 14.40
N HIS A 385 -22.76 2.73 15.48
CA HIS A 385 -21.73 2.59 16.52
C HIS A 385 -21.04 1.22 16.53
N GLU A 386 -21.39 0.34 15.61
CA GLU A 386 -20.81 -1.00 15.46
C GLU A 386 -20.02 -1.08 14.14
N LEU A 387 -18.76 -1.52 14.23
CA LEU A 387 -17.89 -1.82 13.10
C LEU A 387 -17.92 -3.32 12.82
N LYS A 388 -18.45 -3.73 11.66
CA LYS A 388 -18.51 -5.13 11.22
C LYS A 388 -17.35 -5.45 10.27
N MET A 389 -17.19 -6.71 9.90
CA MET A 389 -16.17 -7.14 8.95
C MET A 389 -16.22 -6.29 7.67
N ASN A 390 -15.06 -5.76 7.27
CA ASN A 390 -14.87 -4.86 6.12
C ASN A 390 -15.49 -3.46 6.25
N ASP A 391 -16.12 -3.12 7.37
CA ASP A 391 -16.50 -1.74 7.63
C ASP A 391 -15.25 -0.90 7.92
N ILE A 392 -15.29 0.35 7.44
CA ILE A 392 -14.27 1.35 7.72
C ILE A 392 -14.91 2.41 8.61
N GLY A 393 -14.25 2.77 9.70
CA GLY A 393 -14.83 3.73 10.64
C GLY A 393 -13.80 4.46 11.47
N ARG A 394 -14.16 5.67 11.88
CA ARG A 394 -13.34 6.50 12.75
C ARG A 394 -13.60 6.18 14.20
N VAL A 395 -12.54 5.89 14.95
CA VAL A 395 -12.62 5.52 16.36
C VAL A 395 -11.70 6.37 17.22
N ALA A 396 -12.03 6.46 18.51
CA ALA A 396 -11.13 6.95 19.54
C ALA A 396 -10.48 5.78 20.29
N LEU A 397 -9.16 5.85 20.47
CA LEU A 397 -8.36 4.86 21.19
C LEU A 397 -7.67 5.51 22.39
N THR A 398 -7.59 4.80 23.50
CA THR A 398 -6.79 5.17 24.66
C THR A 398 -5.78 4.08 24.95
N LEU A 399 -4.50 4.44 25.02
CA LEU A 399 -3.39 3.54 25.20
C LEU A 399 -2.95 3.48 26.66
N GLN A 400 -2.50 2.31 27.10
CA GLN A 400 -1.97 2.12 28.45
C GLN A 400 -0.61 2.82 28.64
N LYS A 401 0.23 2.78 27.60
CA LYS A 401 1.53 3.45 27.55
C LYS A 401 1.55 4.40 26.35
N PRO A 402 2.25 5.55 26.44
CA PRO A 402 2.35 6.45 25.31
C PRO A 402 3.16 5.81 24.19
N ILE A 403 2.85 6.16 22.94
CA ILE A 403 3.62 5.78 21.76
C ILE A 403 4.12 7.04 21.04
N VAL A 404 5.23 6.90 20.31
CA VAL A 404 5.73 7.95 19.43
C VAL A 404 5.14 7.70 18.04
N CYS A 405 4.30 8.61 17.58
CA CYS A 405 3.58 8.48 16.32
C CYS A 405 3.39 9.83 15.64
N ASP A 406 3.14 9.77 14.35
CA ASP A 406 2.72 10.90 13.54
C ASP A 406 1.31 10.64 12.99
N THR A 407 0.73 11.61 12.28
CA THR A 407 -0.48 11.34 11.49
C THR A 407 -0.10 10.55 10.25
N TYR A 408 -0.99 9.67 9.81
CA TYR A 408 -0.75 8.81 8.64
C TYR A 408 -0.53 9.63 7.36
N ASP A 409 -1.19 10.78 7.22
CA ASP A 409 -1.01 11.67 6.08
C ASP A 409 0.35 12.38 6.08
N ALA A 410 0.97 12.57 7.25
CA ALA A 410 2.31 13.13 7.36
C ALA A 410 3.39 12.05 7.18
N HIS A 411 3.28 10.95 7.93
CA HIS A 411 4.24 9.85 7.88
C HIS A 411 3.51 8.49 7.96
N PRO A 412 3.32 7.79 6.83
CA PRO A 412 2.65 6.49 6.81
C PRO A 412 3.34 5.44 7.70
N GLY A 413 4.68 5.45 7.76
CA GLY A 413 5.46 4.48 8.53
C GLY A 413 5.23 4.53 10.05
N THR A 414 5.00 5.73 10.60
CA THR A 414 4.76 5.95 12.04
C THR A 414 3.29 6.25 12.36
N GLY A 415 2.47 6.57 11.36
CA GLY A 415 1.02 6.79 11.49
C GLY A 415 0.16 5.54 11.27
N ALA A 416 0.74 4.42 10.85
CA ALA A 416 0.05 3.14 10.68
C ALA A 416 0.16 2.26 11.93
N PHE A 417 -0.87 1.47 12.20
CA PHE A 417 -0.84 0.43 13.22
C PHE A 417 -1.79 -0.73 12.90
N VAL A 418 -1.66 -1.81 13.65
CA VAL A 418 -2.64 -2.90 13.66
C VAL A 418 -3.21 -3.10 15.06
N LEU A 419 -4.48 -3.51 15.14
CA LEU A 419 -5.09 -4.00 16.37
C LEU A 419 -5.12 -5.52 16.37
N ILE A 420 -4.75 -6.08 17.51
CA ILE A 420 -4.72 -7.51 17.76
C ILE A 420 -5.65 -7.78 18.95
N ASP A 421 -6.58 -8.73 18.81
CA ASP A 421 -7.41 -9.16 19.94
C ASP A 421 -6.54 -9.91 20.95
N GLU A 422 -6.59 -9.51 22.22
CA GLU A 422 -5.75 -10.08 23.27
C GLU A 422 -6.03 -11.58 23.49
N ALA A 423 -7.28 -12.00 23.35
CA ALA A 423 -7.71 -13.36 23.68
C ALA A 423 -7.45 -14.33 22.54
N THR A 424 -7.67 -13.91 21.29
CA THR A 424 -7.50 -14.78 20.11
C THR A 424 -6.14 -14.61 19.44
N HIS A 425 -5.41 -13.53 19.74
CA HIS A 425 -4.20 -13.11 19.02
C HIS A 425 -4.39 -12.88 17.52
N HIS A 426 -5.64 -12.76 17.05
CA HIS A 426 -5.93 -12.41 15.66
C HIS A 426 -5.68 -10.93 15.43
N THR A 427 -5.13 -10.59 14.26
CA THR A 427 -5.11 -9.20 13.79
C THR A 427 -6.51 -8.83 13.32
N VAL A 428 -7.20 -8.01 14.10
CA VAL A 428 -8.62 -7.69 13.92
C VAL A 428 -8.86 -6.39 13.15
N ALA A 429 -7.85 -5.52 13.04
CA ALA A 429 -7.96 -4.30 12.26
C ALA A 429 -6.59 -3.75 11.82
N ALA A 430 -6.59 -2.99 10.73
CA ALA A 430 -5.54 -2.02 10.41
C ALA A 430 -6.05 -0.60 10.69
N GLY A 431 -5.16 0.28 11.13
CA GLY A 431 -5.51 1.63 11.55
C GLY A 431 -4.55 2.69 11.03
N MET A 432 -5.12 3.86 10.74
CA MET A 432 -4.42 5.05 10.26
C MET A 432 -4.71 6.20 11.23
N ILE A 433 -3.66 6.70 11.88
CA ILE A 433 -3.75 7.78 12.87
C ILE A 433 -4.10 9.09 12.15
N ARG A 434 -5.18 9.74 12.58
CA ARG A 434 -5.66 11.02 12.03
C ARG A 434 -5.42 12.19 12.97
N ALA A 435 -5.47 11.93 14.27
CA ALA A 435 -5.07 12.88 15.29
C ALA A 435 -4.59 12.14 16.54
N PHE A 436 -3.76 12.79 17.34
CA PHE A 436 -3.25 12.22 18.58
C PHE A 436 -3.02 13.31 19.64
N SER A 437 -3.04 12.91 20.91
CA SER A 437 -2.69 13.76 22.04
C SER A 437 -2.13 12.95 23.21
N ALA A 438 -1.40 13.63 24.10
CA ALA A 438 -0.76 13.07 25.28
C ALA A 438 -1.73 12.38 26.27
#